data_AF-A0AAV8XW81-F1
#
_entry.id   AF-A0AAV8XW81-F1
#
_cell.length_a   1.000
_cell.length_b   1.000
_cell.length_c   1.000
_cell.angle_alpha   90.00
_cell.angle_beta   90.00
_cell.angle_gamma   90.00
#
_symmetry.space_group_name_H-M   'P 1'
#
loop_
_entity.id
_entity.type
_entity.pdbx_description
1 polymer ?
#
loop_
_entity_poly.entity_id
_entity_poly.type
_entity_poly.pdbx_seq_one_letter_code
_entity_poly.pdbx_strand_id
1 'polypeptide(L)'
;EDELGNDDAIMNHESEQSRDVDMDILENESNKSDERDHPSIENGDSGNHDTANHSTADNDGNRDTGIAEPTGVKAMMKLLQSTGQMTTLEPLQLNNTRRAKQDIIFFNRVPKVGSQTLMELLRRLSVRNGFGFHQDRVQRVETIRLSPEDQAALSALVSSYEPPGVYIKHVCFTNVSEFGLPEPIYINLVRDPIERVISWYYYVRAPWYYVERKIAFPDIPLPDPKWLKKRRDWRSQASIYVFFCGHHADCLPFNTDGALERAKRAVEQHYAVVGVLEELNTTLTVLENYVPRFFEGASDIYWNEISRYNPINKNAFKPPVMEEVKDIVKRNFTKEIEFYEFCKQRLHKQYLALKLPDKP
;
A
#
# COMPACT_ATOMS: atom_id res chain seq x y z
N GLU A 1 -29.51 -24.26 21.01
CA GLU A 1 -29.43 -23.06 21.86
C GLU A 1 -28.00 -22.57 21.82
N ASP A 2 -27.45 -22.29 20.63
CA ASP A 2 -27.74 -21.17 19.70
C ASP A 2 -27.09 -19.87 20.17
N GLU A 3 -25.78 -19.76 19.95
CA GLU A 3 -25.13 -18.49 19.64
C GLU A 3 -24.17 -18.72 18.46
N LEU A 4 -24.65 -18.38 17.27
CA LEU A 4 -23.91 -18.33 16.01
C LEU A 4 -23.12 -17.01 15.96
N GLY A 5 -21.83 -17.06 16.27
CA GLY A 5 -20.89 -15.97 16.05
C GLY A 5 -20.34 -15.98 14.62
N ASN A 6 -20.56 -14.89 13.89
CA ASN A 6 -20.03 -14.62 12.56
C ASN A 6 -18.49 -14.52 12.58
N ASP A 7 -17.81 -15.54 12.05
CA ASP A 7 -16.36 -15.51 11.82
C ASP A 7 -16.04 -14.86 10.46
N ASP A 8 -16.03 -13.52 10.46
CA ASP A 8 -15.67 -12.72 9.29
C ASP A 8 -14.14 -12.63 9.13
N ALA A 9 -13.71 -13.04 7.95
CA ALA A 9 -12.38 -12.94 7.39
C ALA A 9 -11.79 -11.52 7.50
N ILE A 10 -10.79 -11.36 8.38
CA ILE A 10 -10.07 -10.11 8.67
C ILE A 10 -11.06 -9.03 9.14
N MET A 11 -11.36 -9.06 10.44
CA MET A 11 -11.50 -7.92 11.36
C MET A 11 -12.25 -8.42 12.59
N ASN A 12 -11.61 -8.43 13.75
CA ASN A 12 -12.18 -8.01 15.05
C ASN A 12 -11.35 -8.57 16.22
N HIS A 13 -10.54 -7.69 16.80
CA HIS A 13 -10.59 -7.46 18.24
C HIS A 13 -10.00 -6.08 18.49
N GLU A 14 -10.84 -5.04 18.37
CA GLU A 14 -10.60 -3.78 19.04
C GLU A 14 -11.91 -3.00 19.22
N SER A 15 -12.24 -2.87 20.51
CA SER A 15 -13.31 -2.12 21.20
C SER A 15 -14.26 -1.23 20.38
N GLU A 16 -15.55 -1.47 20.60
CA GLU A 16 -16.64 -0.49 20.52
C GLU A 16 -16.31 0.76 21.37
N GLN A 17 -15.63 1.75 20.78
CA GLN A 17 -15.64 3.12 21.31
C GLN A 17 -15.03 4.10 20.29
N SER A 18 -15.72 4.38 19.19
CA SER A 18 -15.49 5.61 18.41
C SER A 18 -16.77 6.00 17.67
N ARG A 19 -17.25 7.21 17.93
CA ARG A 19 -18.55 7.75 17.50
C ARG A 19 -18.67 7.87 15.98
N ASP A 20 -19.89 7.63 15.52
CA ASP A 20 -20.35 7.57 14.13
C ASP A 20 -19.94 8.79 13.28
N VAL A 21 -19.44 8.52 12.08
CA VAL A 21 -19.53 9.46 10.95
C VAL A 21 -19.96 8.63 9.74
N ASP A 22 -21.26 8.70 9.43
CA ASP A 22 -21.88 8.01 8.30
C ASP A 22 -21.35 8.53 6.95
N MET A 23 -21.03 7.60 6.04
CA MET A 23 -20.58 7.85 4.68
C MET A 23 -21.71 7.53 3.67
N ASP A 24 -22.65 8.46 3.53
CA ASP A 24 -23.76 8.35 2.57
C ASP A 24 -23.41 8.73 1.12
N ILE A 25 -22.16 9.12 0.84
CA ILE A 25 -21.81 9.90 -0.36
C ILE A 25 -21.19 9.04 -1.49
N LEU A 26 -20.80 7.80 -1.20
CA LEU A 26 -20.06 6.95 -2.15
C LEU A 26 -20.89 6.34 -3.30
N GLU A 27 -22.20 6.15 -3.12
CA GLU A 27 -23.06 5.43 -4.10
C GLU A 27 -24.25 6.24 -4.61
N ASN A 28 -24.58 7.40 -4.02
CA ASN A 28 -25.74 8.19 -4.45
C ASN A 28 -25.58 8.82 -5.84
N GLU A 29 -24.39 8.80 -6.45
CA GLU A 29 -24.17 9.39 -7.78
C GLU A 29 -23.88 8.36 -8.87
N SER A 30 -23.40 7.15 -8.55
CA SER A 30 -23.29 6.05 -9.53
C SER A 30 -24.66 5.51 -9.95
N ASN A 31 -25.66 5.56 -9.06
CA ASN A 31 -27.04 5.19 -9.41
C ASN A 31 -27.82 6.30 -10.11
N LYS A 32 -27.29 7.53 -10.21
CA LYS A 32 -27.92 8.63 -10.99
C LYS A 32 -27.60 8.55 -12.49
N SER A 33 -26.61 7.77 -12.89
CA SER A 33 -26.27 7.56 -14.31
C SER A 33 -27.09 6.47 -15.00
N ASP A 34 -27.79 5.60 -14.25
CA ASP A 34 -28.58 4.49 -14.81
C ASP A 34 -30.09 4.76 -14.90
N GLU A 35 -30.57 5.94 -14.49
CA GLU A 35 -31.97 6.37 -14.66
C GLU A 35 -32.06 7.63 -15.52
N ARG A 36 -31.73 7.51 -16.82
CA ARG A 36 -32.22 8.44 -17.85
C ARG A 36 -32.61 7.68 -19.13
N ASP A 37 -33.92 7.51 -19.25
CA ASP A 37 -34.73 7.43 -20.47
C ASP A 37 -34.41 6.32 -21.50
N HIS A 38 -35.17 5.23 -21.39
CA HIS A 38 -35.70 4.55 -22.56
C HIS A 38 -36.84 5.39 -23.18
N PRO A 39 -36.79 5.64 -24.50
CA PRO A 39 -38.01 5.53 -25.28
C PRO A 39 -37.83 4.61 -26.50
N SER A 40 -38.76 3.65 -26.55
CA SER A 40 -39.49 3.12 -27.69
C SER A 40 -38.92 3.26 -29.10
N ILE A 41 -38.78 2.10 -29.73
CA ILE A 41 -38.56 1.85 -31.16
C ILE A 41 -39.80 2.31 -31.97
N GLU A 42 -39.59 3.18 -32.96
CA GLU A 42 -40.44 3.27 -34.18
C GLU A 42 -39.58 3.63 -35.41
N ASN A 43 -39.94 3.01 -36.54
CA ASN A 43 -39.22 3.01 -37.81
C ASN A 43 -39.41 4.32 -38.61
N GLY A 44 -38.40 4.71 -39.41
CA GLY A 44 -38.55 5.76 -40.43
C GLY A 44 -37.28 5.95 -41.27
N ASP A 45 -37.44 5.87 -42.58
CA ASP A 45 -36.46 5.70 -43.65
C ASP A 45 -35.89 7.04 -44.21
N SER A 46 -34.78 6.92 -44.95
CA SER A 46 -34.26 7.78 -46.05
C SER A 46 -33.41 9.03 -45.76
N GLY A 47 -32.31 9.17 -46.52
CA GLY A 47 -31.78 10.47 -46.98
C GLY A 47 -30.27 10.71 -46.88
N ASN A 48 -29.55 10.53 -48.00
CA ASN A 48 -28.19 11.03 -48.27
C ASN A 48 -28.05 12.56 -48.08
N HIS A 49 -26.89 13.04 -47.61
CA HIS A 49 -26.08 14.03 -48.36
C HIS A 49 -24.69 14.29 -47.76
N ASP A 50 -23.69 14.30 -48.64
CA ASP A 50 -22.35 14.83 -48.45
C ASP A 50 -22.34 16.32 -48.07
N THR A 51 -21.34 16.78 -47.31
CA THR A 51 -20.42 17.87 -47.72
C THR A 51 -19.35 18.15 -46.67
N ALA A 52 -18.19 18.56 -47.18
CA ALA A 52 -16.99 18.92 -46.46
C ALA A 52 -16.93 20.42 -46.07
N ASN A 53 -15.94 20.70 -45.21
CA ASN A 53 -15.15 21.94 -45.05
C ASN A 53 -15.48 22.96 -43.95
N HIS A 54 -14.34 23.37 -43.34
CA HIS A 54 -13.97 24.67 -42.78
C HIS A 54 -14.18 24.96 -41.29
N SER A 55 -13.06 24.83 -40.56
CA SER A 55 -12.43 25.84 -39.71
C SER A 55 -13.21 27.11 -39.37
N THR A 56 -13.35 27.39 -38.07
CA THR A 56 -12.85 28.62 -37.42
C THR A 56 -12.84 28.44 -35.91
N ALA A 57 -11.80 28.99 -35.30
CA ALA A 57 -11.65 29.15 -33.86
C ALA A 57 -12.75 30.06 -33.30
N ASP A 58 -13.16 29.82 -32.05
CA ASP A 58 -13.30 30.94 -31.12
C ASP A 58 -13.01 30.50 -29.67
N ASN A 59 -12.29 31.43 -29.04
CA ASN A 59 -11.89 31.54 -27.66
C ASN A 59 -13.10 31.42 -26.72
N ASP A 60 -12.96 30.70 -25.62
CA ASP A 60 -13.41 31.28 -24.35
C ASP A 60 -12.57 30.80 -23.17
N GLY A 61 -12.05 31.78 -22.43
CA GLY A 61 -11.09 31.57 -21.37
C GLY A 61 -11.77 31.14 -20.08
N ASN A 62 -11.17 30.18 -19.40
CA ASN A 62 -11.25 30.16 -17.95
C ASN A 62 -9.85 29.93 -17.37
N ARG A 63 -9.24 31.04 -16.93
CA ARG A 63 -8.01 31.05 -16.14
C ARG A 63 -8.39 30.61 -14.72
N ASP A 64 -8.29 29.32 -14.46
CA ASP A 64 -8.29 28.85 -13.08
C ASP A 64 -6.87 29.02 -12.52
N THR A 65 -6.64 30.16 -11.84
CA THR A 65 -5.43 30.40 -11.05
C THR A 65 -5.54 29.66 -9.72
N GLY A 66 -5.58 28.33 -9.78
CA GLY A 66 -5.31 27.46 -8.63
C GLY A 66 -3.81 27.36 -8.44
N ILE A 67 -3.25 28.12 -7.50
CA ILE A 67 -1.88 27.90 -7.02
C ILE A 67 -1.89 26.54 -6.33
N ALA A 68 -1.53 25.48 -7.07
CA ALA A 68 -1.36 24.15 -6.50
C ALA A 68 -0.29 24.23 -5.41
N GLU A 69 -0.65 23.89 -4.17
CA GLU A 69 0.33 23.73 -3.10
C GLU A 69 1.44 22.78 -3.58
N PRO A 70 2.73 23.13 -3.37
CA PRO A 70 3.80 22.26 -3.78
C PRO A 70 3.71 20.94 -3.02
N THR A 71 3.45 19.85 -3.74
CA THR A 71 3.55 18.46 -3.24
C THR A 71 4.74 18.31 -2.29
N GLY A 72 4.61 17.56 -1.20
CA GLY A 72 5.62 17.49 -0.12
C GLY A 72 7.05 17.24 -0.60
N VAL A 73 7.22 16.41 -1.64
CA VAL A 73 8.53 16.19 -2.29
C VAL A 73 9.09 17.45 -2.94
N LYS A 74 8.30 18.25 -3.68
CA LYS A 74 8.76 19.51 -4.29
C LYS A 74 9.20 20.52 -3.23
N ALA A 75 8.44 20.64 -2.14
CA ALA A 75 8.81 21.49 -1.02
C ALA A 75 10.13 21.03 -0.36
N MET A 76 10.27 19.72 -0.14
CA MET A 76 11.51 19.11 0.35
C MET A 76 12.69 19.38 -0.60
N MET A 77 12.53 19.18 -1.91
CA MET A 77 13.58 19.46 -2.90
C MET A 77 14.03 20.91 -2.86
N LYS A 78 13.08 21.85 -2.80
CA LYS A 78 13.37 23.28 -2.68
C LYS A 78 14.14 23.60 -1.40
N LEU A 79 13.77 22.97 -0.28
CA LEU A 79 14.46 23.14 1.00
C LEU A 79 15.89 22.59 0.96
N LEU A 80 16.09 21.39 0.40
CA LEU A 80 17.42 20.78 0.26
C LEU A 80 18.32 21.62 -0.66
N GLN A 81 17.76 22.21 -1.71
CA GLN A 81 18.44 23.16 -2.59
C GLN A 81 18.82 24.45 -1.85
N SER A 82 17.87 25.08 -1.16
CA SER A 82 18.10 26.36 -0.49
C SER A 82 19.06 26.26 0.70
N THR A 83 19.11 25.10 1.36
CA THR A 83 20.01 24.84 2.51
C THR A 83 21.37 24.29 2.09
N GLY A 84 21.58 24.00 0.80
CA GLY A 84 22.78 23.35 0.30
C GLY A 84 22.92 21.87 0.71
N GLN A 85 21.91 21.30 1.38
CA GLN A 85 21.96 19.91 1.87
C GLN A 85 21.94 18.86 0.75
N MET A 86 21.54 19.21 -0.48
CA MET A 86 21.57 18.26 -1.61
C MET A 86 22.96 17.67 -1.86
N THR A 87 24.02 18.47 -1.74
CA THR A 87 25.39 18.01 -2.03
C THR A 87 25.98 17.16 -0.91
N THR A 88 25.44 17.27 0.30
CA THR A 88 25.90 16.57 1.51
C THR A 88 25.17 15.25 1.77
N LEU A 89 24.16 14.89 0.97
CA LEU A 89 23.47 13.61 1.12
C LEU A 89 24.39 12.46 0.73
N GLU A 90 24.56 11.52 1.66
CA GLU A 90 25.38 10.32 1.46
C GLU A 90 24.55 9.04 1.65
N PRO A 91 24.58 8.08 0.70
CA PRO A 91 23.79 6.85 0.80
C PRO A 91 24.02 6.08 2.10
N LEU A 92 25.27 6.09 2.57
CA LEU A 92 25.70 5.42 3.79
C LEU A 92 25.05 5.95 5.07
N GLN A 93 24.54 7.19 5.05
CA GLN A 93 23.84 7.80 6.19
C GLN A 93 22.34 7.49 6.17
N LEU A 94 21.79 7.21 4.98
CA LEU A 94 20.36 6.94 4.77
C LEU A 94 20.06 5.43 4.63
N ASN A 95 21.10 4.59 4.62
CA ASN A 95 20.99 3.14 4.46
C ASN A 95 21.11 2.41 5.79
N ASN A 96 20.01 1.84 6.29
CA ASN A 96 20.01 1.03 7.50
C ASN A 96 20.41 -0.43 7.27
N THR A 97 20.57 -0.91 6.03
CA THR A 97 21.03 -2.29 5.74
C THR A 97 22.32 -2.63 6.50
N ARG A 98 23.23 -1.67 6.62
CA ARG A 98 24.50 -1.82 7.35
C ARG A 98 24.35 -2.02 8.86
N ARG A 99 23.18 -1.73 9.43
CA ARG A 99 22.86 -1.94 10.85
C ARG A 99 22.29 -3.33 11.10
N ALA A 100 21.85 -4.03 10.06
CA ALA A 100 21.42 -5.41 10.17
C ALA A 100 22.60 -6.29 10.60
N LYS A 101 22.31 -7.27 11.47
CA LYS A 101 23.29 -8.21 12.00
C LYS A 101 23.20 -9.58 11.34
N GLN A 102 22.23 -9.76 10.43
CA GLN A 102 22.01 -10.98 9.68
C GLN A 102 21.48 -10.63 8.30
N ASP A 103 21.94 -11.36 7.27
CA ASP A 103 21.45 -11.23 5.89
C ASP A 103 20.09 -11.94 5.72
N ILE A 104 19.11 -11.52 6.51
CA ILE A 104 17.71 -11.95 6.38
C ILE A 104 16.88 -10.71 6.14
N ILE A 105 16.15 -10.65 5.02
CA ILE A 105 15.12 -9.63 4.83
C ILE A 105 13.89 -10.05 5.61
N PHE A 106 13.39 -9.18 6.47
CA PHE A 106 12.07 -9.32 7.06
C PHE A 106 11.12 -8.30 6.42
N PHE A 107 10.20 -8.79 5.57
CA PHE A 107 9.17 -7.99 4.93
C PHE A 107 7.83 -8.15 5.68
N ASN A 108 7.62 -7.30 6.68
CA ASN A 108 6.38 -7.20 7.45
C ASN A 108 5.30 -6.45 6.64
N ARG A 109 4.82 -7.11 5.59
CA ARG A 109 4.08 -6.50 4.48
C ARG A 109 2.73 -5.88 4.90
N VAL A 110 2.50 -4.65 4.45
CA VAL A 110 1.19 -3.99 4.56
C VAL A 110 0.22 -4.53 3.49
N PRO A 111 -1.08 -4.72 3.78
CA PRO A 111 -2.08 -5.06 2.76
C PRO A 111 -2.32 -3.93 1.75
N LYS A 112 -2.62 -4.31 0.50
CA LYS A 112 -3.07 -3.42 -0.59
C LYS A 112 -2.11 -2.31 -1.03
N VAL A 113 -0.85 -2.38 -0.62
CA VAL A 113 0.25 -1.53 -1.09
C VAL A 113 1.00 -2.08 -2.31
N GLY A 114 0.50 -3.15 -2.94
CA GLY A 114 1.22 -3.87 -4.01
C GLY A 114 2.19 -4.94 -3.51
N SER A 115 2.08 -5.31 -2.22
CA SER A 115 2.97 -6.29 -1.57
C SER A 115 2.96 -7.70 -2.18
N GLN A 116 1.90 -8.11 -2.88
CA GLN A 116 1.90 -9.39 -3.61
C GLN A 116 2.85 -9.37 -4.81
N THR A 117 2.95 -8.24 -5.50
CA THR A 117 3.87 -8.09 -6.63
C THR A 117 5.32 -8.04 -6.17
N LEU A 118 5.60 -7.34 -5.06
CA LEU A 118 6.94 -7.35 -4.46
C LEU A 118 7.33 -8.75 -3.96
N MET A 119 6.37 -9.51 -3.41
CA MET A 119 6.59 -10.92 -3.02
C MET A 119 6.92 -11.81 -4.23
N GLU A 120 6.21 -11.68 -5.35
CA GLU A 120 6.55 -12.40 -6.58
C GLU A 120 7.92 -11.99 -7.12
N LEU A 121 8.26 -10.70 -7.07
CA LEU A 121 9.58 -10.20 -7.46
C LEU A 121 10.68 -10.83 -6.60
N LEU A 122 10.51 -10.85 -5.28
CA LEU A 122 11.44 -11.52 -4.36
C LEU A 122 11.57 -13.01 -4.62
N ARG A 123 10.48 -13.70 -5.00
CA ARG A 123 10.51 -15.12 -5.37
C ARG A 123 11.34 -15.39 -6.63
N ARG A 124 11.27 -14.52 -7.63
CA ARG A 124 12.10 -14.65 -8.84
C ARG A 124 13.56 -14.27 -8.57
N LEU A 125 13.77 -13.21 -7.81
CA LEU A 125 15.09 -12.78 -7.37
C LEU A 125 15.76 -13.83 -6.48
N SER A 126 15.02 -14.61 -5.69
CA SER A 126 15.60 -15.67 -4.86
C SER A 126 16.29 -16.74 -5.69
N VAL A 127 15.72 -17.06 -6.85
CA VAL A 127 16.30 -17.98 -7.84
C VAL A 127 17.50 -17.32 -8.54
N ARG A 128 17.37 -16.05 -8.95
CA ARG A 128 18.44 -15.34 -9.67
C ARG A 128 19.67 -15.05 -8.80
N ASN A 129 19.46 -14.60 -7.57
CA ASN A 129 20.49 -14.08 -6.67
C ASN A 129 20.91 -15.11 -5.59
N GLY A 130 20.25 -16.27 -5.53
CA GLY A 130 20.63 -17.40 -4.67
C GLY A 130 20.39 -17.16 -3.18
N PHE A 131 19.14 -16.89 -2.78
CA PHE A 131 18.74 -16.74 -1.38
C PHE A 131 17.47 -17.54 -1.04
N GLY A 132 17.27 -17.86 0.24
CA GLY A 132 16.08 -18.57 0.72
C GLY A 132 14.80 -17.73 0.64
N PHE A 133 13.70 -18.29 0.14
CA PHE A 133 12.40 -17.62 0.08
C PHE A 133 11.42 -18.27 1.05
N HIS A 134 11.02 -17.52 2.09
CA HIS A 134 10.09 -17.97 3.13
C HIS A 134 8.94 -16.98 3.27
N GLN A 135 7.74 -17.50 3.46
CA GLN A 135 6.53 -16.72 3.69
C GLN A 135 5.66 -17.42 4.72
N ASP A 136 4.86 -16.64 5.43
CA ASP A 136 3.88 -17.18 6.35
C ASP A 136 2.81 -18.02 5.64
N ARG A 137 2.22 -18.96 6.37
CA ARG A 137 1.15 -19.81 5.87
C ARG A 137 -0.15 -19.03 5.79
N VAL A 138 -1.04 -19.43 4.89
CA VAL A 138 -2.38 -18.85 4.81
C VAL A 138 -3.16 -19.22 6.08
N GLN A 139 -3.60 -18.21 6.82
CA GLN A 139 -4.36 -18.38 8.07
C GLN A 139 -5.84 -18.08 7.86
N ARG A 140 -6.71 -18.67 8.69
CA ARG A 140 -8.15 -18.35 8.71
C ARG A 140 -8.35 -16.89 9.09
N VAL A 141 -7.71 -16.44 10.15
CA VAL A 141 -7.70 -15.05 10.59
C VAL A 141 -6.25 -14.59 10.61
N GLU A 142 -5.98 -13.45 9.97
CA GLU A 142 -4.64 -12.87 9.98
C GLU A 142 -4.47 -12.03 11.25
N THR A 143 -3.66 -12.52 12.18
CA THR A 143 -3.32 -11.79 13.40
C THR A 143 -2.12 -10.89 13.14
N ILE A 144 -2.37 -9.58 12.98
CA ILE A 144 -1.33 -8.60 12.65
C ILE A 144 -0.60 -8.04 13.87
N ARG A 145 -1.23 -8.03 15.05
CA ARG A 145 -0.64 -7.60 16.33
C ARG A 145 -0.45 -8.82 17.20
N LEU A 146 0.76 -8.97 17.73
CA LEU A 146 1.18 -10.18 18.42
C LEU A 146 1.36 -9.91 19.91
N SER A 147 1.06 -10.91 20.73
CA SER A 147 1.44 -10.91 22.15
C SER A 147 2.98 -10.86 22.27
N PRO A 148 3.56 -10.40 23.40
CA PRO A 148 5.01 -10.43 23.57
C PRO A 148 5.64 -11.83 23.38
N GLU A 149 4.91 -12.88 23.76
CA GLU A 149 5.33 -14.28 23.56
C GLU A 149 5.36 -14.65 22.07
N ASP A 150 4.32 -14.29 21.33
CA ASP A 150 4.25 -14.52 19.88
C ASP A 150 5.28 -13.66 19.11
N GLN A 151 5.58 -12.46 19.59
CA GLN A 151 6.65 -11.62 19.03
C GLN A 151 8.03 -12.27 19.22
N ALA A 152 8.29 -12.86 20.40
CA ALA A 152 9.52 -13.61 20.66
C ALA A 152 9.60 -14.85 19.76
N ALA A 153 8.50 -15.60 19.62
CA ALA A 153 8.42 -16.78 18.77
C ALA A 153 8.64 -16.45 17.28
N LEU A 154 8.00 -15.37 16.80
CA LEU A 154 8.20 -14.86 15.44
C LEU A 154 9.66 -14.42 15.23
N SER A 155 10.24 -13.70 16.18
CA SER A 155 11.62 -13.24 16.10
C SER A 155 12.59 -14.43 16.00
N ALA A 156 12.40 -15.45 16.85
CA ALA A 156 13.18 -16.68 16.82
C ALA A 156 13.03 -17.44 15.50
N LEU A 157 11.82 -17.51 14.95
CA LEU A 157 11.55 -18.10 13.65
C LEU A 157 12.30 -17.36 12.54
N VAL A 158 12.20 -16.03 12.47
CA VAL A 158 12.89 -15.21 11.45
C VAL A 158 14.41 -15.41 11.52
N SER A 159 14.98 -15.41 12.72
CA SER A 159 16.42 -15.61 12.91
C SER A 159 16.89 -17.05 12.64
N SER A 160 15.99 -18.03 12.63
CA SER A 160 16.33 -19.45 12.39
C SER A 160 16.62 -19.80 10.94
N TYR A 161 16.22 -18.95 9.98
CA TYR A 161 16.46 -19.20 8.56
C TYR A 161 17.94 -19.01 8.18
N GLU A 162 18.40 -19.81 7.23
CA GLU A 162 19.77 -19.73 6.71
C GLU A 162 19.97 -18.46 5.86
N PRO A 163 20.93 -17.58 6.19
CA PRO A 163 21.24 -16.42 5.38
C PRO A 163 22.05 -16.79 4.11
N PRO A 164 21.85 -16.11 2.97
CA PRO A 164 20.88 -15.04 2.75
C PRO A 164 19.46 -15.59 2.57
N GLY A 165 18.47 -14.89 3.12
CA GLY A 165 17.07 -15.31 3.03
C GLY A 165 16.06 -14.18 3.21
N VAL A 166 14.80 -14.48 2.91
CA VAL A 166 13.66 -13.56 3.05
C VAL A 166 12.56 -14.25 3.84
N TYR A 167 11.99 -13.56 4.82
CA TYR A 167 10.74 -13.95 5.47
C TYR A 167 9.66 -12.86 5.28
N ILE A 168 8.45 -13.29 4.93
CA ILE A 168 7.34 -12.40 4.58
C ILE A 168 6.11 -12.75 5.41
N LYS A 169 5.58 -11.78 6.16
CA LYS A 169 4.32 -11.94 6.93
C LYS A 169 3.53 -10.65 6.99
N HIS A 170 2.20 -10.74 7.03
CA HIS A 170 1.34 -9.63 7.42
C HIS A 170 1.40 -9.45 8.95
N VAL A 171 2.24 -8.54 9.43
CA VAL A 171 2.43 -8.30 10.87
C VAL A 171 2.92 -6.88 11.12
N CYS A 172 2.61 -6.33 12.29
CA CYS A 172 3.19 -5.06 12.73
C CYS A 172 4.69 -5.19 12.99
N PHE A 173 5.39 -4.06 12.92
CA PHE A 173 6.82 -3.98 13.20
C PHE A 173 7.14 -4.64 14.55
N THR A 174 8.11 -5.55 14.53
CA THR A 174 8.58 -6.30 15.70
C THR A 174 10.06 -5.98 15.89
N ASN A 175 10.46 -5.42 17.02
CA ASN A 175 11.87 -5.13 17.25
C ASN A 175 12.59 -6.43 17.65
N VAL A 176 13.23 -7.10 16.69
CA VAL A 176 13.88 -8.42 16.90
C VAL A 176 15.02 -8.29 17.91
N SER A 177 15.73 -7.15 17.91
CA SER A 177 16.79 -6.88 18.87
C SER A 177 16.31 -6.81 20.32
N GLU A 178 15.05 -6.46 20.61
CA GLU A 178 14.50 -6.46 21.98
C GLU A 178 14.42 -7.88 22.57
N PHE A 179 14.39 -8.91 21.72
CA PHE A 179 14.38 -10.32 22.12
C PHE A 179 15.79 -10.95 22.13
N GLY A 180 16.85 -10.14 22.04
CA GLY A 180 18.24 -10.61 22.07
C GLY A 180 18.68 -11.32 20.79
N LEU A 181 17.94 -11.17 19.69
CA LEU A 181 18.19 -11.80 18.41
C LEU A 181 18.84 -10.80 17.41
N PRO A 182 19.53 -11.28 16.38
CA PRO A 182 20.16 -10.41 15.39
C PRO A 182 19.12 -9.65 14.56
N GLU A 183 19.29 -8.33 14.47
CA GLU A 183 18.41 -7.47 13.67
C GLU A 183 18.44 -7.86 12.19
N PRO A 184 17.28 -8.15 11.56
CA PRO A 184 17.18 -8.42 10.13
C PRO A 184 17.18 -7.12 9.31
N ILE A 185 17.21 -7.25 7.99
CA ILE A 185 17.02 -6.15 7.05
C ILE A 185 15.52 -5.90 6.88
N TYR A 186 15.00 -4.84 7.49
CA TYR A 186 13.60 -4.44 7.31
C TYR A 186 13.39 -3.70 6.00
N ILE A 187 12.40 -4.13 5.22
CA ILE A 187 11.90 -3.41 4.05
C ILE A 187 10.38 -3.32 4.11
N ASN A 188 9.82 -2.32 3.44
CA ASN A 188 8.37 -2.26 3.24
C ASN A 188 7.98 -1.48 1.99
N LEU A 189 6.68 -1.39 1.74
CA LEU A 189 6.08 -0.63 0.66
C LEU A 189 4.87 0.13 1.20
N VAL A 190 4.72 1.40 0.84
CA VAL A 190 3.53 2.19 1.09
C VAL A 190 2.82 2.55 -0.21
N ARG A 191 1.59 3.03 -0.09
CA ARG A 191 0.72 3.44 -1.19
C ARG A 191 -0.06 4.66 -0.72
N ASP A 192 -0.52 5.49 -1.66
CA ASP A 192 -1.51 6.53 -1.36
C ASP A 192 -2.63 5.95 -0.47
N PRO A 193 -2.86 6.52 0.72
CA PRO A 193 -3.74 5.93 1.72
C PRO A 193 -5.20 5.88 1.25
N ILE A 194 -5.61 6.80 0.39
CA ILE A 194 -6.98 6.89 -0.14
C ILE A 194 -7.18 5.79 -1.18
N GLU A 195 -6.26 5.68 -2.14
CA GLU A 195 -6.29 4.62 -3.15
C GLU A 195 -6.13 3.23 -2.53
N ARG A 196 -5.40 3.11 -1.41
CA ARG A 196 -5.28 1.87 -0.63
C ARG A 196 -6.62 1.46 -0.01
N VAL A 197 -7.32 2.38 0.65
CA VAL A 197 -8.61 2.13 1.29
C VAL A 197 -9.67 1.79 0.24
N ILE A 198 -9.72 2.53 -0.86
CA ILE A 198 -10.58 2.20 -2.01
C ILE A 198 -10.25 0.79 -2.54
N SER A 199 -8.96 0.48 -2.70
CA SER A 199 -8.53 -0.83 -3.16
C SER A 199 -8.92 -1.96 -2.20
N TRP A 200 -8.93 -1.71 -0.89
CA TRP A 200 -9.40 -2.67 0.11
C TRP A 200 -10.91 -2.84 0.06
N TYR A 201 -11.66 -1.73 0.00
CA TYR A 201 -13.11 -1.70 -0.05
C TYR A 201 -13.67 -2.62 -1.14
N TYR A 202 -13.14 -2.52 -2.36
CA TYR A 202 -13.55 -3.36 -3.49
C TYR A 202 -12.92 -4.76 -3.47
N TYR A 203 -11.76 -4.94 -2.84
CA TYR A 203 -11.10 -6.26 -2.78
C TYR A 203 -11.88 -7.22 -1.88
N VAL A 204 -12.25 -6.80 -0.67
CA VAL A 204 -12.98 -7.69 0.26
C VAL A 204 -14.39 -8.01 -0.22
N ARG A 205 -14.95 -7.24 -1.16
CA ARG A 205 -16.28 -7.47 -1.74
C ARG A 205 -16.28 -8.27 -3.03
N ALA A 206 -15.10 -8.55 -3.57
CA ALA A 206 -14.97 -9.24 -4.83
C ALA A 206 -15.45 -10.70 -4.72
N PRO A 207 -16.23 -11.24 -5.68
CA PRO A 207 -16.69 -12.62 -5.62
C PRO A 207 -15.56 -13.66 -5.47
N TRP A 208 -14.45 -13.48 -6.19
CA TRP A 208 -13.31 -14.40 -6.14
C TRP A 208 -12.63 -14.45 -4.78
N TYR A 209 -12.66 -13.36 -4.00
CA TYR A 209 -12.12 -13.34 -2.63
C TYR A 209 -12.81 -14.40 -1.76
N TYR A 210 -14.13 -14.50 -1.85
CA TYR A 210 -14.90 -15.50 -1.09
C TYR A 210 -14.70 -16.91 -1.61
N VAL A 211 -14.66 -17.08 -2.93
CA VAL A 211 -14.43 -18.39 -3.56
C VAL A 211 -13.07 -18.96 -3.16
N GLU A 212 -12.00 -18.17 -3.28
CA GLU A 212 -10.64 -18.59 -2.90
C GLU A 212 -10.56 -18.95 -1.41
N ARG A 213 -11.19 -18.14 -0.54
CA ARG A 213 -11.23 -18.43 0.91
C ARG A 213 -12.03 -19.67 1.24
N LYS A 214 -13.14 -19.94 0.55
CA LYS A 214 -13.94 -21.16 0.74
C LYS A 214 -13.20 -22.40 0.27
N ILE A 215 -12.40 -22.30 -0.79
CA ILE A 215 -11.50 -23.38 -1.23
C ILE A 215 -10.42 -23.64 -0.19
N ALA A 216 -9.77 -22.60 0.34
CA ALA A 216 -8.74 -22.73 1.36
C ALA A 216 -9.30 -23.23 2.71
N PHE A 217 -10.53 -22.85 3.03
CA PHE A 217 -11.20 -23.13 4.30
C PHE A 217 -12.67 -23.52 4.05
N PRO A 218 -12.95 -24.80 3.78
CA PRO A 218 -14.29 -25.28 3.41
C PRO A 218 -15.40 -24.96 4.42
N ASP A 219 -15.06 -24.84 5.71
CA ASP A 219 -16.03 -24.60 6.79
C ASP A 219 -16.42 -23.12 6.95
N ILE A 220 -15.71 -22.18 6.33
CA ILE A 220 -16.00 -20.73 6.51
C ILE A 220 -17.38 -20.40 5.93
N PRO A 221 -18.29 -19.78 6.69
CA PRO A 221 -19.58 -19.37 6.17
C PRO A 221 -19.42 -18.30 5.08
N LEU A 222 -20.32 -18.30 4.10
CA LEU A 222 -20.38 -17.18 3.16
C LEU A 222 -20.97 -15.96 3.86
N PRO A 223 -20.51 -14.73 3.53
CA PRO A 223 -21.03 -13.51 4.13
C PRO A 223 -22.52 -13.33 3.81
N ASP A 224 -23.25 -12.69 4.73
CA ASP A 224 -24.65 -12.31 4.50
C ASP A 224 -24.75 -11.37 3.27
N PRO A 225 -25.66 -11.62 2.31
CA PRO A 225 -25.91 -10.69 1.21
C PRO A 225 -26.18 -9.24 1.65
N LYS A 226 -26.76 -9.02 2.83
CA LYS A 226 -26.94 -7.68 3.43
C LYS A 226 -25.61 -7.04 3.80
N TRP A 227 -24.62 -7.80 4.27
CA TRP A 227 -23.27 -7.31 4.52
C TRP A 227 -22.62 -6.84 3.21
N LEU A 228 -22.78 -7.61 2.13
CA LEU A 228 -22.26 -7.26 0.80
C LEU A 228 -22.89 -5.96 0.28
N LYS A 229 -24.15 -5.72 0.62
CA LYS A 229 -24.92 -4.51 0.29
C LYS A 229 -24.76 -3.39 1.32
N LYS A 230 -24.10 -3.62 2.47
CA LYS A 230 -23.99 -2.63 3.56
C LYS A 230 -22.91 -1.60 3.24
N ARG A 231 -23.29 -0.32 3.35
CA ARG A 231 -22.38 0.83 3.44
C ARG A 231 -21.55 0.67 4.72
N ARG A 232 -20.32 0.15 4.61
CA ARG A 232 -19.46 -0.07 5.78
C ARG A 232 -18.47 1.07 5.94
N ASP A 233 -18.25 1.44 7.20
CA ASP A 233 -17.22 2.37 7.61
C ASP A 233 -15.84 1.91 7.10
N TRP A 234 -15.19 2.79 6.34
CA TRP A 234 -13.82 2.62 5.85
C TRP A 234 -12.80 2.50 7.00
N ARG A 235 -13.16 2.93 8.23
CA ARG A 235 -12.34 2.81 9.44
C ARG A 235 -12.10 1.36 9.86
N SER A 236 -12.82 0.41 9.29
CA SER A 236 -12.60 -1.03 9.48
C SER A 236 -11.31 -1.58 8.84
N GLN A 237 -10.34 -0.75 8.49
CA GLN A 237 -9.06 -1.19 7.97
C GLN A 237 -7.93 -0.66 8.85
N ALA A 238 -7.01 -1.55 9.24
CA ALA A 238 -5.79 -1.15 9.93
C ALA A 238 -5.03 -0.09 9.12
N SER A 239 -4.61 0.96 9.82
CA SER A 239 -3.86 2.07 9.27
C SER A 239 -2.49 1.66 8.75
N ILE A 240 -1.95 2.35 7.74
CA ILE A 240 -0.62 2.03 7.19
C ILE A 240 0.42 2.17 8.29
N TYR A 241 0.41 3.32 8.98
CA TYR A 241 1.40 3.61 10.01
C TYR A 241 1.34 2.65 11.20
N VAL A 242 0.24 1.94 11.46
CA VAL A 242 0.15 0.92 12.54
C VAL A 242 1.13 -0.22 12.30
N PHE A 243 1.28 -0.65 11.04
CA PHE A 243 2.26 -1.68 10.67
C PHE A 243 3.71 -1.27 10.95
N PHE A 244 3.99 0.04 11.05
CA PHE A 244 5.31 0.58 11.37
C PHE A 244 5.46 0.99 12.83
N CYS A 245 4.37 1.47 13.47
CA CYS A 245 4.34 1.85 14.88
C CYS A 245 4.61 0.66 15.81
N GLY A 246 4.15 -0.54 15.42
CA GLY A 246 4.43 -1.79 16.12
C GLY A 246 3.26 -2.27 16.96
N HIS A 247 3.56 -3.06 18.00
CA HIS A 247 2.55 -3.81 18.75
C HIS A 247 1.95 -3.07 19.95
N HIS A 248 2.42 -1.87 20.28
CA HIS A 248 1.97 -1.15 21.47
C HIS A 248 0.52 -0.64 21.34
N ALA A 249 -0.23 -0.59 22.44
CA ALA A 249 -1.63 -0.12 22.44
C ALA A 249 -1.77 1.36 22.03
N ASP A 250 -0.75 2.18 22.29
CA ASP A 250 -0.68 3.57 21.80
C ASP A 250 -0.72 3.71 20.27
N CYS A 251 -0.48 2.62 19.52
CA CYS A 251 -0.54 2.65 18.05
C CYS A 251 -1.97 2.59 17.50
N LEU A 252 -2.95 2.20 18.32
CA LEU A 252 -4.32 1.88 17.89
C LEU A 252 -5.22 3.09 17.67
N PRO A 253 -5.17 4.13 18.53
CA PRO A 253 -5.95 5.32 18.30
C PRO A 253 -5.69 5.89 16.91
N PHE A 254 -6.74 5.86 16.08
CA PHE A 254 -6.68 6.33 14.70
C PHE A 254 -6.36 7.82 14.66
N ASN A 255 -5.54 8.22 13.69
CA ASN A 255 -5.19 9.60 13.42
C ASN A 255 -4.53 10.35 14.59
N THR A 256 -3.67 9.67 15.36
CA THR A 256 -2.95 10.28 16.49
C THR A 256 -1.50 10.62 16.19
N ASP A 257 -1.02 11.74 16.73
CA ASP A 257 0.38 12.17 16.60
C ASP A 257 1.35 11.18 17.25
N GLY A 258 0.99 10.63 18.41
CA GLY A 258 1.83 9.67 19.13
C GLY A 258 2.13 8.41 18.30
N ALA A 259 1.11 7.83 17.66
CA ALA A 259 1.29 6.67 16.80
C ALA A 259 2.09 7.01 15.53
N LEU A 260 1.81 8.17 14.93
CA LEU A 260 2.51 8.66 13.75
C LEU A 260 4.02 8.83 14.00
N GLU A 261 4.39 9.52 15.08
CA GLU A 261 5.81 9.79 15.38
C GLU A 261 6.56 8.51 15.76
N ARG A 262 5.91 7.55 16.43
CA ARG A 262 6.46 6.21 16.66
C ARG A 262 6.71 5.47 15.33
N ALA A 263 5.76 5.52 14.41
CA ALA A 263 5.91 4.91 13.09
C ALA A 263 7.04 5.54 12.26
N LYS A 264 7.13 6.87 12.20
CA LYS A 264 8.22 7.59 11.52
C LYS A 264 9.58 7.20 12.11
N ARG A 265 9.69 7.19 13.44
CA ARG A 265 10.91 6.77 14.15
C ARG A 265 11.32 5.34 13.80
N ALA A 266 10.38 4.41 13.76
CA ALA A 266 10.67 3.03 13.37
C ALA A 266 11.23 2.95 11.94
N VAL A 267 10.63 3.67 10.99
CA VAL A 267 11.12 3.78 9.61
C VAL A 267 12.54 4.32 9.54
N GLU A 268 12.86 5.38 10.28
CA GLU A 268 14.21 5.98 10.27
C GLU A 268 15.26 5.09 10.91
N GLN A 269 14.90 4.37 11.98
CA GLN A 269 15.85 3.61 12.78
C GLN A 269 16.12 2.21 12.22
N HIS A 270 15.07 1.53 11.72
CA HIS A 270 15.13 0.10 11.42
C HIS A 270 15.01 -0.24 9.93
N TYR A 271 14.23 0.51 9.16
CA TYR A 271 13.95 0.13 7.76
C TYR A 271 15.09 0.56 6.84
N ALA A 272 15.60 -0.37 6.04
CA ALA A 272 16.54 -0.08 4.97
C ALA A 272 15.86 0.79 3.90
N VAL A 273 14.76 0.29 3.34
CA VAL A 273 13.98 0.98 2.30
C VAL A 273 12.49 0.78 2.56
N VAL A 274 11.75 1.89 2.54
CA VAL A 274 10.28 1.89 2.45
C VAL A 274 9.92 2.49 1.09
N GLY A 275 9.52 1.61 0.17
CA GLY A 275 9.16 2.00 -1.20
C GLY A 275 7.80 2.69 -1.29
N VAL A 276 7.51 3.26 -2.46
CA VAL A 276 6.20 3.85 -2.79
C VAL A 276 5.66 3.17 -4.04
N LEU A 277 4.44 2.62 -3.97
CA LEU A 277 3.83 1.88 -5.07
C LEU A 277 3.63 2.72 -6.33
N GLU A 278 3.32 4.00 -6.18
CA GLU A 278 3.13 4.94 -7.28
C GLU A 278 4.46 5.32 -7.96
N GLU A 279 5.59 5.01 -7.34
CA GLU A 279 6.94 5.37 -7.80
C GLU A 279 7.87 4.15 -7.85
N LEU A 280 7.43 3.10 -8.55
CA LEU A 280 8.17 1.84 -8.60
C LEU A 280 9.56 1.96 -9.22
N ASN A 281 9.78 2.81 -10.22
CA ASN A 281 11.11 3.01 -10.80
C ASN A 281 12.11 3.49 -9.74
N THR A 282 11.74 4.52 -8.99
CA THR A 282 12.53 5.06 -7.87
C THR A 282 12.72 3.99 -6.79
N THR A 283 11.64 3.29 -6.43
CA THR A 283 11.65 2.23 -5.43
C THR A 283 12.63 1.10 -5.78
N LEU A 284 12.54 0.56 -7.00
CA LEU A 284 13.38 -0.54 -7.47
C LEU A 284 14.85 -0.09 -7.57
N THR A 285 15.11 1.12 -8.07
CA THR A 285 16.48 1.66 -8.16
C THR A 285 17.10 1.80 -6.76
N VAL A 286 16.35 2.32 -5.78
CA VAL A 286 16.86 2.44 -4.40
C VAL A 286 17.09 1.06 -3.79
N LEU A 287 16.17 0.10 -3.97
CA LEU A 287 16.35 -1.27 -3.46
C LEU A 287 17.59 -1.96 -4.06
N GLU A 288 17.78 -1.84 -5.39
CA GLU A 288 18.95 -2.38 -6.11
C GLU A 288 20.27 -1.85 -5.55
N ASN A 289 20.33 -0.59 -5.14
CA ASN A 289 21.56 0.02 -4.65
C ASN A 289 21.75 -0.09 -3.13
N TYR A 290 20.67 -0.12 -2.35
CA TYR A 290 20.74 -0.16 -0.87
C TYR A 290 20.74 -1.59 -0.30
N VAL A 291 20.19 -2.55 -1.05
CA VAL A 291 20.07 -3.97 -0.66
C VAL A 291 20.45 -4.89 -1.84
N PRO A 292 21.63 -4.68 -2.47
CA PRO A 292 21.98 -5.30 -3.76
C PRO A 292 21.98 -6.83 -3.71
N ARG A 293 22.41 -7.44 -2.61
CA ARG A 293 22.46 -8.90 -2.45
C ARG A 293 21.13 -9.60 -2.73
N PHE A 294 20.01 -8.91 -2.49
CA PHE A 294 18.67 -9.43 -2.71
C PHE A 294 18.00 -8.85 -3.95
N PHE A 295 18.27 -7.58 -4.28
CA PHE A 295 17.53 -6.85 -5.30
C PHE A 295 18.29 -6.59 -6.60
N GLU A 296 19.55 -7.03 -6.75
CA GLU A 296 20.26 -6.90 -8.02
C GLU A 296 19.43 -7.45 -9.20
N GLY A 297 19.17 -6.59 -10.19
CA GLY A 297 18.35 -6.92 -11.37
C GLY A 297 16.83 -6.95 -11.13
N ALA A 298 16.35 -6.38 -10.03
CA ALA A 298 14.92 -6.26 -9.72
C ALA A 298 14.14 -5.47 -10.79
N SER A 299 14.71 -4.38 -11.29
CA SER A 299 14.12 -3.56 -12.35
C SER A 299 13.89 -4.37 -13.62
N ASP A 300 14.85 -5.20 -14.01
CA ASP A 300 14.76 -6.04 -15.20
C ASP A 300 13.65 -7.08 -15.07
N ILE A 301 13.60 -7.83 -13.96
CA ILE A 301 12.60 -8.86 -13.72
C ILE A 301 11.19 -8.23 -13.69
N TYR A 302 11.04 -7.09 -13.02
CA TYR A 302 9.75 -6.44 -12.91
C TYR A 302 9.23 -5.96 -14.28
N TRP A 303 10.05 -5.26 -15.06
CA TRP A 303 9.62 -4.64 -16.31
C TRP A 303 9.57 -5.60 -17.49
N ASN A 304 10.42 -6.62 -17.52
CA ASN A 304 10.48 -7.56 -18.63
C ASN A 304 9.64 -8.81 -18.40
N GLU A 305 9.38 -9.19 -17.14
CA GLU A 305 8.66 -10.44 -16.86
C GLU A 305 7.32 -10.23 -16.15
N ILE A 306 7.31 -9.56 -15.00
CA ILE A 306 6.11 -9.48 -14.16
C ILE A 306 5.06 -8.55 -14.77
N SER A 307 5.44 -7.30 -15.06
CA SER A 307 4.51 -6.30 -15.58
C SER A 307 3.94 -6.65 -16.95
N ARG A 308 4.72 -7.35 -17.80
CA ARG A 308 4.33 -7.74 -19.15
C ARG A 308 3.46 -8.99 -19.20
N TYR A 309 3.77 -10.01 -18.38
CA TYR A 309 3.15 -11.33 -18.53
C TYR A 309 2.26 -11.76 -17.34
N ASN A 310 2.38 -11.11 -16.17
CA ASN A 310 1.64 -11.53 -14.98
C ASN A 310 1.22 -10.34 -14.08
N PRO A 311 0.21 -9.55 -14.47
CA PRO A 311 -0.28 -8.44 -13.64
C PRO A 311 -1.12 -8.95 -12.45
N ILE A 312 -0.47 -9.17 -11.29
CA ILE A 312 -1.05 -9.83 -10.10
C ILE A 312 -2.13 -9.01 -9.36
N ASN A 313 -2.08 -7.67 -9.40
CA ASN A 313 -2.91 -6.82 -8.53
C ASN A 313 -4.11 -6.15 -9.20
N LYS A 314 -4.50 -6.57 -10.42
CA LYS A 314 -5.64 -5.96 -11.11
C LYS A 314 -6.94 -6.45 -10.49
N ASN A 315 -7.72 -5.53 -9.90
CA ASN A 315 -9.09 -5.79 -9.48
C ASN A 315 -10.04 -5.25 -10.56
N ALA A 316 -10.57 -6.13 -11.42
CA ALA A 316 -11.52 -5.76 -12.47
C ALA A 316 -12.87 -5.24 -11.93
N PHE A 317 -13.15 -5.47 -10.64
CA PHE A 317 -14.38 -5.03 -9.96
C PHE A 317 -14.23 -3.66 -9.27
N LYS A 318 -13.08 -2.98 -9.42
CA LYS A 318 -12.91 -1.61 -8.92
C LYS A 318 -13.40 -0.61 -9.97
N PRO A 319 -14.58 0.02 -9.83
CA PRO A 319 -15.00 1.13 -10.67
C PRO A 319 -14.14 2.38 -10.40
N PRO A 320 -14.13 3.37 -11.31
CA PRO A 320 -13.61 4.69 -11.00
C PRO A 320 -14.40 5.29 -9.84
N VAL A 321 -13.69 5.95 -8.92
CA VAL A 321 -14.29 6.65 -7.78
C VAL A 321 -14.15 8.14 -8.03
N MET A 322 -15.25 8.87 -7.87
CA MET A 322 -15.31 10.32 -8.04
C MET A 322 -14.37 11.05 -7.09
N GLU A 323 -13.88 12.22 -7.47
CA GLU A 323 -12.84 12.92 -6.71
C GLU A 323 -13.40 13.54 -5.41
N GLU A 324 -14.65 13.98 -5.42
CA GLU A 324 -15.37 14.55 -4.26
C GLU A 324 -15.43 13.56 -3.10
N VAL A 325 -15.64 12.29 -3.43
CA VAL A 325 -15.60 11.18 -2.47
C VAL A 325 -14.20 11.01 -1.90
N LYS A 326 -13.17 11.04 -2.75
CA LYS A 326 -11.78 10.93 -2.28
C LYS A 326 -11.45 12.07 -1.33
N ASP A 327 -11.96 13.28 -1.59
CA ASP A 327 -11.74 14.43 -0.74
C ASP A 327 -12.36 14.30 0.65
N ILE A 328 -13.51 13.63 0.77
CA ILE A 328 -14.09 13.32 2.09
C ILE A 328 -13.18 12.37 2.87
N VAL A 329 -12.65 11.35 2.22
CA VAL A 329 -11.70 10.41 2.84
C VAL A 329 -10.42 11.16 3.23
N LYS A 330 -9.86 11.99 2.34
CA LYS A 330 -8.64 12.77 2.60
C LYS A 330 -8.74 13.60 3.89
N ARG A 331 -9.87 14.27 4.13
CA ARG A 331 -10.07 15.09 5.35
C ARG A 331 -9.99 14.30 6.65
N ASN A 332 -10.28 13.00 6.61
CA ASN A 332 -10.23 12.13 7.78
C ASN A 332 -8.91 11.32 7.90
N PHE A 333 -8.05 11.35 6.88
CA PHE A 333 -6.81 10.56 6.80
C PHE A 333 -5.54 11.40 6.97
N THR A 334 -5.61 12.50 7.71
CA THR A 334 -4.53 13.48 7.75
C THR A 334 -3.19 12.87 8.19
N LYS A 335 -3.16 12.05 9.24
CA LYS A 335 -1.93 11.39 9.72
C LYS A 335 -1.44 10.26 8.82
N GLU A 336 -2.36 9.59 8.11
CA GLU A 336 -2.00 8.58 7.11
C GLU A 336 -1.32 9.21 5.89
N ILE A 337 -1.86 10.34 5.42
CA ILE A 337 -1.27 11.14 4.34
C ILE A 337 0.08 11.68 4.77
N GLU A 338 0.18 12.20 6.00
CA GLU A 338 1.44 12.70 6.56
C GLU A 338 2.51 11.60 6.63
N PHE A 339 2.16 10.38 7.05
CA PHE A 339 3.07 9.24 7.07
C PHE A 339 3.50 8.81 5.66
N TYR A 340 2.56 8.76 4.72
CA TYR A 340 2.83 8.44 3.33
C TYR A 340 3.80 9.45 2.69
N GLU A 341 3.55 10.75 2.85
CA GLU A 341 4.42 11.80 2.35
C GLU A 341 5.80 11.77 3.00
N PHE A 342 5.88 11.46 4.29
CA PHE A 342 7.16 11.23 4.98
C PHE A 342 7.95 10.08 4.34
N CYS A 343 7.33 8.92 4.10
CA CYS A 343 7.98 7.78 3.46
C CYS A 343 8.45 8.11 2.04
N LYS A 344 7.60 8.81 1.28
CA LYS A 344 7.90 9.27 -0.07
C LYS A 344 9.07 10.25 -0.10
N GLN A 345 9.08 11.25 0.78
CA GLN A 345 10.22 12.15 0.93
C GLN A 345 11.52 11.41 1.27
N ARG A 346 11.46 10.44 2.19
CA ARG A 346 12.61 9.60 2.55
C ARG A 346 13.12 8.80 1.36
N LEU A 347 12.25 8.19 0.56
CA LEU A 347 12.62 7.45 -0.65
C LEU A 347 13.33 8.37 -1.66
N HIS A 348 12.80 9.56 -1.90
CA HIS A 348 13.43 10.54 -2.79
C HIS A 348 14.80 11.01 -2.29
N LYS A 349 14.97 11.22 -0.97
CA LYS A 349 16.28 11.52 -0.39
C LYS A 349 17.28 10.39 -0.62
N GLN A 350 16.86 9.13 -0.45
CA GLN A 350 17.71 7.98 -0.71
C GLN A 350 18.13 7.90 -2.17
N TYR A 351 17.19 8.13 -3.09
CA TYR A 351 17.45 8.15 -4.53
C TYR A 351 18.44 9.25 -4.91
N LEU A 352 18.23 10.49 -4.45
CA LEU A 352 19.15 11.59 -4.71
C LEU A 352 20.55 11.34 -4.17
N ALA A 353 20.66 10.74 -2.98
CA ALA A 353 21.94 10.43 -2.37
C ALA A 353 22.79 9.47 -3.23
N LEU A 354 22.15 8.63 -4.06
CA LEU A 354 22.89 7.73 -4.97
C LEU A 354 23.71 8.47 -6.02
N LYS A 355 23.40 9.74 -6.31
CA LYS A 355 24.13 10.59 -7.28
C LYS A 355 24.31 9.86 -8.63
N LEU A 356 23.29 9.10 -9.03
CA LEU A 356 23.32 8.37 -10.30
C LEU A 356 23.40 9.37 -11.47
N PRO A 357 24.16 9.05 -12.52
CA PRO A 357 24.13 9.87 -13.73
C PRO A 357 22.72 9.87 -14.31
N ASP A 358 22.31 10.99 -14.89
CA ASP A 358 21.09 11.02 -15.70
C ASP A 358 21.21 9.95 -16.78
N LYS A 359 20.21 9.07 -16.87
CA LYS A 359 20.15 8.11 -17.98
C LYS A 359 20.03 8.95 -19.27
N PRO A 360 20.90 8.73 -20.27
CA PRO A 360 20.92 9.50 -21.50
C PRO A 360 19.61 9.41 -22.29
#